data_AF-A0A3D2R4Y7-F1
#
_entry.id   AF-A0A3D2R4Y7-F1
#
_cell.length_a   1.000
_cell.length_b   1.000
_cell.length_c   1.000
_cell.angle_alpha   90.00
_cell.angle_beta   90.00
_cell.angle_gamma   90.00
#
_symmetry.space_group_name_H-M   'P 1'
#
loop_
_entity.id
_entity.type
_entity.pdbx_description
1 polymer ?
#
loop_
_entity_poly.entity_id
_entity_poly.type
_entity_poly.pdbx_seq_one_letter_code
_entity_poly.pdbx_strand_id
1 'polypeptide(L)' 'DEFGNAIDLDNGIVAVGAWRSDDYGDGSGAAYLFEASTGNQLQKLLPPSGNNYQTFGVSIAIDDGI' A
#
# COMPACT_ATOMS: atom_id res chain seq x y z
N ASP A 1 -10.00 -5.29 2.93
CA ASP A 1 -8.70 -4.83 2.39
C ASP A 1 -8.71 -4.47 0.91
N GLU A 2 -9.23 -5.30 0.00
CA GLU A 2 -9.04 -5.09 -1.46
C GLU A 2 -7.55 -4.98 -1.86
N PHE A 3 -6.71 -5.77 -1.18
CA PHE A 3 -5.28 -5.85 -1.46
C PHE A 3 -5.02 -6.23 -2.92
N GLY A 4 -4.16 -5.46 -3.59
CA GLY A 4 -3.88 -5.62 -5.01
C GLY A 4 -4.77 -4.79 -5.93
N ASN A 5 -5.57 -3.85 -5.40
CA ASN A 5 -6.37 -2.94 -6.24
C ASN A 5 -5.52 -2.03 -7.13
N ALA A 6 -4.29 -1.76 -6.71
CA ALA A 6 -3.29 -1.01 -7.46
C ALA A 6 -1.91 -1.63 -7.17
N ILE A 7 -1.11 -1.81 -8.20
CA ILE A 7 0.22 -2.43 -8.10
C ILE A 7 1.16 -1.68 -9.04
N ASP A 8 2.37 -1.41 -8.55
CA ASP A 8 3.47 -0.94 -9.38
C ASP A 8 4.78 -1.58 -8.91
N LEU A 9 5.78 -1.64 -9.79
CA LEU A 9 7.07 -2.28 -9.52
C LEU A 9 8.19 -1.44 -10.13
N ASP A 10 9.11 -1.02 -9.28
CA ASP A 10 10.36 -0.41 -9.70
C ASP A 10 11.51 -0.84 -8.79
N ASN A 11 12.72 -0.93 -9.34
CA ASN A 11 13.96 -1.23 -8.61
C ASN A 11 13.89 -2.43 -7.65
N GLY A 12 13.09 -3.45 -7.99
CA GLY A 12 12.93 -4.66 -7.17
C GLY A 12 11.98 -4.51 -5.97
N ILE A 13 11.26 -3.40 -5.86
CA ILE A 13 10.23 -3.17 -4.85
C ILE A 13 8.85 -3.22 -5.50
N VAL A 14 7.99 -4.11 -5.01
CA VAL A 14 6.58 -4.15 -5.40
C VAL A 14 5.80 -3.29 -4.42
N ALA A 15 5.12 -2.26 -4.92
CA ALA A 15 4.18 -1.46 -4.16
C ALA A 15 2.74 -1.93 -4.42
N VAL A 16 1.97 -2.18 -3.37
CA VAL A 16 0.61 -2.72 -3.45
C VAL A 16 -0.36 -1.91 -2.62
N GLY A 17 -1.43 -1.44 -3.24
CA GLY A 17 -2.54 -0.75 -2.59
C GLY A 17 -3.55 -1.73 -1.98
N ALA A 18 -4.19 -1.31 -0.89
CA ALA A 18 -5.32 -2.00 -0.26
C ALA A 18 -6.28 -0.98 0.36
N TRP A 19 -7.06 -0.30 -0.47
CA TRP A 19 -7.83 0.87 -0.04
C TRP A 19 -9.00 0.61 0.91
N ARG A 20 -9.44 -0.64 1.07
CA ARG A 20 -10.43 -1.03 2.09
C ARG A 20 -9.80 -1.78 3.25
N SER A 21 -8.53 -1.52 3.56
CA SER A 21 -7.89 -2.08 4.76
C SER A 21 -8.45 -1.37 5.99
N ASP A 22 -8.85 -2.14 7.00
CA ASP A 22 -9.52 -1.60 8.20
C ASP A 22 -8.56 -1.49 9.40
N ASP A 23 -7.28 -1.79 9.19
CA ASP A 23 -6.25 -1.89 10.23
C ASP A 23 -5.98 -0.58 10.98
N TYR A 24 -6.41 0.56 10.42
CA TYR A 24 -6.26 1.88 11.04
C TYR A 24 -7.57 2.67 11.07
N GLY A 25 -8.71 1.96 11.16
CA GLY A 25 -10.06 2.51 11.09
C GLY A 25 -10.84 1.97 9.89
N ASP A 26 -12.17 2.04 9.95
CA ASP A 26 -13.05 1.49 8.90
C ASP A 26 -12.73 2.07 7.51
N GLY A 27 -12.33 1.20 6.60
CA GLY A 27 -11.90 1.53 5.24
C GLY A 27 -10.73 2.48 5.16
N SER A 28 -9.88 2.62 6.18
CA SER A 28 -8.80 3.62 6.20
C SER A 28 -7.75 3.40 5.10
N GLY A 29 -7.67 2.19 4.58
CA GLY A 29 -6.77 1.81 3.52
C GLY A 29 -5.33 1.61 4.00
N ALA A 30 -4.54 0.98 3.14
CA ALA A 30 -3.13 0.73 3.37
C ALA A 30 -2.38 0.66 2.03
N ALA A 31 -1.06 0.81 2.10
CA ALA A 31 -0.15 0.44 1.03
C ALA A 31 0.96 -0.43 1.61
N TYR A 32 1.50 -1.34 0.81
CA TYR A 32 2.47 -2.33 1.24
C TYR A 32 3.62 -2.34 0.26
N LEU A 33 4.84 -2.49 0.77
CA LEU A 33 6.05 -2.65 -0.02
C LEU A 33 6.60 -4.06 0.20
N PHE A 34 6.98 -4.72 -0.89
CA PHE A 34 7.59 -6.06 -0.87
C PHE A 34 8.87 -6.08 -1.67
N GLU A 35 9.82 -6.92 -1.27
CA GLU A 35 10.96 -7.28 -2.09
C GLU A 35 10.51 -8.25 -3.19
N ALA A 36 10.69 -7.88 -4.46
CA ALA A 36 10.16 -8.63 -5.60
C ALA A 36 10.79 -10.02 -5.76
N SER A 37 12.04 -10.20 -5.32
CA SER A 37 12.77 -11.47 -5.47
C SER A 37 12.36 -12.52 -4.46
N THR A 38 11.94 -12.11 -3.27
CA THR A 38 11.64 -13.02 -2.14
C THR A 38 10.16 -13.02 -1.76
N GLY A 39 9.42 -11.98 -2.13
CA GLY A 39 8.07 -11.73 -1.66
C GLY A 39 8.01 -11.27 -0.19
N ASN A 40 9.15 -10.97 0.44
CA ASN A 40 9.18 -10.50 1.81
C ASN A 40 8.56 -9.10 1.90
N GLN A 41 7.63 -8.91 2.84
CA GLN A 41 7.10 -7.59 3.11
C GLN A 41 8.19 -6.72 3.76
N LEU A 42 8.52 -5.62 3.10
CA LEU A 42 9.48 -4.63 3.59
C LEU A 42 8.80 -3.66 4.54
N GLN A 43 7.61 -3.17 4.17
CA GLN A 43 6.92 -2.14 4.94
C GLN A 43 5.41 -2.17 4.70
N LYS A 44 4.66 -1.74 5.72
CA LYS A 44 3.27 -1.34 5.61
C LYS A 44 3.17 0.16 5.87
N LEU A 45 2.52 0.87 4.97
CA LEU A 45 2.23 2.29 5.05
C LEU A 45 0.76 2.45 5.45
N LEU A 46 0.55 3.24 6.50
CA LEU A 46 -0.77 3.58 7.01
C LEU A 46 -1.06 5.06 6.75
N PRO A 47 -2.33 5.43 6.56
CA PRO A 47 -2.72 6.83 6.47
C PRO A 47 -2.36 7.59 7.76
N PRO A 48 -2.07 8.90 7.67
CA PRO A 48 -1.92 9.75 8.86
C PRO A 48 -3.18 9.75 9.73
N SER A 49 -3.01 9.82 11.05
CA SER A 49 -4.12 9.85 11.99
C SER A 49 -5.00 11.10 11.82
N GLY A 50 -6.30 10.94 12.08
CA GLY A 50 -7.26 12.06 12.15
C GLY A 50 -8.11 12.29 10.91
N ASN A 51 -8.09 11.41 9.91
CA ASN A 51 -8.88 11.57 8.71
C ASN A 51 -9.51 10.24 8.28
N ASN A 52 -10.79 10.31 7.89
CA ASN A 52 -11.59 9.22 7.34
C ASN A 52 -11.16 8.89 5.90
N TYR A 53 -9.85 8.71 5.66
CA TYR A 53 -9.29 8.53 4.32
C TYR A 53 -9.68 7.16 3.78
N GLN A 54 -10.88 7.06 3.20
CA GLN A 54 -11.36 5.87 2.49
C GLN A 54 -10.63 5.61 1.16
N THR A 55 -9.44 6.18 0.98
CA THR A 55 -8.77 6.24 -0.33
C THR A 55 -7.27 5.98 -0.27
N PHE A 56 -6.69 5.73 0.91
CA PHE A 56 -5.25 5.45 0.97
C PHE A 56 -4.95 4.12 0.27
N GLY A 57 -4.07 4.12 -0.72
CA GLY A 57 -3.78 2.94 -1.55
C GLY A 57 -4.77 2.69 -2.69
N VAL A 58 -5.70 3.61 -3.02
CA VAL A 58 -6.57 3.47 -4.22
C VAL A 58 -5.77 3.44 -5.52
N SER A 59 -4.67 4.19 -5.57
CA SER A 59 -3.73 4.22 -6.68
C SER A 59 -2.31 4.21 -6.12
N ILE A 60 -1.41 3.55 -6.84
CA ILE A 60 -0.01 3.38 -6.51
C ILE A 60 0.78 3.68 -7.76
N ALA A 61 1.87 4.42 -7.59
CA ALA A 61 2.97 4.55 -8.53
C ALA A 61 4.24 4.61 -7.67
N ILE A 62 5.31 3.97 -8.13
CA ILE A 62 6.61 3.97 -7.46
C ILE A 62 7.69 4.28 -8.50
N ASP A 63 8.64 5.13 -8.14
CA ASP A 63 9.75 5.51 -9.03
C ASP A 63 11.02 5.70 -8.19
N ASP A 64 12.17 5.31 -8.73
CA ASP A 64 13.44 5.25 -8.01
C ASP A 64 13.37 4.49 -6.66
N GLY A 65 12.43 3.54 -6.54
CA GLY A 65 12.20 2.75 -5.33
C GLY A 65 11.52 3.47 -4.15
N ILE A 66 10.82 4.59 -4.38
CA ILE A 66 10.02 5.33 -3.37
C ILE A 66 8.66 5.79 -3.86
#